data_AF-A0A2D7U8N6-F1
#
_entry.id   AF-A0A2D7U8N6-F1
#
_cell.length_a   1.000
_cell.length_b   1.000
_cell.length_c   1.000
_cell.angle_alpha   90.00
_cell.angle_beta   90.00
_cell.angle_gamma   90.00
#
_symmetry.space_group_name_H-M   'P 1'
#
loop_
_entity.id
_entity.type
_entity.pdbx_description
1 polymer ?
#
loop_
_entity_poly.entity_id
_entity_poly.type
_entity_poly.pdbx_seq_one_letter_code
_entity_poly.pdbx_strand_id
1 'polypeptide(L)'
;MAIWFTDYSKLDLNQGYVGLDKHLEIEFLELGENYLRAKMPVNENTKQPMGLLHGGASCVLAESVASFAAFLCIDPKLKTVVGLNLYASHLKSAKSGYVFGTARPKHIGKSTSVWEIEITNEEEELITLVEFTAMHKDIKK
;
A
#
# COMPACT_ATOMS: atom_id res chain seq x y z
N MET A 1 1.05 21.55 -0.93
CA MET A 1 2.29 21.12 -0.23
C MET A 1 2.17 19.63 -0.04
N ALA A 2 3.16 18.86 -0.47
CA ALA A 2 3.13 17.40 -0.35
C ALA A 2 3.13 16.98 1.14
N ILE A 3 2.55 15.82 1.44
CA ILE A 3 2.42 15.27 2.81
C ILE A 3 3.69 14.57 3.32
N TRP A 4 4.71 14.50 2.48
CA TRP A 4 5.93 13.73 2.74
C TRP A 4 6.89 14.48 3.66
N PHE A 5 7.68 13.75 4.44
CA PHE A 5 8.62 14.33 5.40
C PHE A 5 9.71 15.18 4.74
N THR A 6 10.16 14.78 3.55
CA THR A 6 11.14 15.50 2.74
C THR A 6 10.77 15.37 1.26
N ASP A 7 11.50 16.08 0.41
CA ASP A 7 11.43 15.88 -1.03
C ASP A 7 11.99 14.49 -1.41
N TYR A 8 11.11 13.66 -1.97
CA TYR A 8 11.41 12.32 -2.48
C TYR A 8 11.32 12.23 -4.01
N SER A 9 11.38 13.35 -4.73
CA SER A 9 11.31 13.40 -6.20
C SER A 9 12.34 12.51 -6.93
N LYS A 10 13.44 12.16 -6.27
CA LYS A 10 14.51 11.28 -6.80
C LYS A 10 14.56 9.89 -6.15
N LEU A 11 13.56 9.55 -5.33
CA LEU A 11 13.50 8.25 -4.68
C LEU A 11 13.22 7.17 -5.73
N ASP A 12 14.05 6.12 -5.75
CA ASP A 12 13.71 4.89 -6.46
C ASP A 12 12.72 4.10 -5.61
N LEU A 13 11.45 4.11 -6.03
CA LEU A 13 10.35 3.49 -5.28
C LEU A 13 10.46 1.96 -5.19
N ASN A 14 11.28 1.33 -6.04
CA ASN A 14 11.47 -0.12 -6.04
C ASN A 14 12.78 -0.53 -5.36
N GLN A 15 13.53 0.43 -4.80
CA GLN A 15 14.72 0.17 -3.99
C GLN A 15 14.29 -0.27 -2.58
N GLY A 16 14.45 -1.57 -2.27
CA GLY A 16 14.07 -2.14 -0.96
C GLY A 16 12.90 -3.13 -1.01
N TYR A 17 12.41 -3.43 -2.21
CA TYR A 17 11.39 -4.44 -2.47
C TYR A 17 11.88 -5.87 -2.16
N VAL A 18 11.37 -6.47 -1.09
CA VAL A 18 11.82 -7.78 -0.57
C VAL A 18 10.66 -8.62 -0.06
N GLY A 19 10.91 -9.89 0.24
CA GLY A 19 9.97 -10.75 0.96
C GLY A 19 8.66 -10.98 0.20
N LEU A 20 7.54 -10.79 0.90
CA LEU A 20 6.21 -11.10 0.37
C LEU A 20 5.83 -10.18 -0.80
N ASP A 21 6.21 -8.90 -0.74
CA ASP A 21 5.98 -7.97 -1.85
C ASP A 21 6.60 -8.54 -3.12
N LYS A 22 7.88 -8.94 -3.03
CA LYS A 22 8.64 -9.61 -4.10
C LYS A 22 7.99 -10.88 -4.61
N HIS A 23 7.44 -11.68 -3.71
CA HIS A 23 6.77 -12.92 -4.08
C HIS A 23 5.47 -12.67 -4.86
N LEU A 24 4.74 -11.60 -4.54
CA LEU A 24 3.48 -11.24 -5.20
C LEU A 24 3.63 -10.26 -6.35
N GLU A 25 4.86 -9.92 -6.75
CA GLU A 25 5.11 -9.05 -7.91
C GLU A 25 4.47 -7.65 -7.79
N ILE A 26 4.41 -7.11 -6.56
CA ILE A 26 3.97 -5.74 -6.29
C ILE A 26 5.00 -4.74 -6.86
N GLU A 27 4.57 -3.75 -7.62
CA GLU A 27 5.46 -2.72 -8.18
C GLU A 27 4.94 -1.34 -7.81
N PHE A 28 5.79 -0.53 -7.17
CA PHE A 28 5.47 0.86 -6.85
C PHE A 28 5.64 1.71 -8.09
N LEU A 29 4.58 2.45 -8.44
CA LEU A 29 4.48 3.16 -9.71
C LEU A 29 4.72 4.65 -9.57
N GLU A 30 4.13 5.24 -8.54
CA GLU A 30 3.98 6.70 -8.50
C GLU A 30 3.83 7.21 -7.07
N LEU A 31 4.62 8.23 -6.75
CA LEU A 31 4.49 9.05 -5.56
C LEU A 31 3.91 10.42 -5.95
N GLY A 32 2.62 10.62 -5.68
CA GLY A 32 1.95 11.90 -5.89
C GLY A 32 2.17 12.88 -4.73
N GLU A 33 1.47 14.02 -4.71
CA GLU A 33 1.58 14.96 -3.58
C GLU A 33 0.95 14.44 -2.28
N ASN A 34 -0.08 13.61 -2.40
CA ASN A 34 -0.85 13.08 -1.27
C ASN A 34 -1.28 11.61 -1.45
N TYR A 35 -0.59 10.85 -2.31
CA TYR A 35 -0.82 9.43 -2.50
C TYR A 35 0.44 8.68 -2.90
N LEU A 36 0.44 7.38 -2.62
CA LEU A 36 1.37 6.42 -3.21
C LEU A 36 0.57 5.35 -3.94
N ARG A 37 1.01 4.97 -5.13
CA ARG A 37 0.36 3.97 -5.99
C ARG A 37 1.29 2.80 -6.28
N ALA A 38 0.75 1.59 -6.19
CA ALA A 38 1.41 0.35 -6.60
C ALA A 38 0.46 -0.52 -7.43
N LYS A 39 1.01 -1.48 -8.19
CA LYS A 39 0.24 -2.52 -8.89
C LYS A 39 0.65 -3.91 -8.46
N MET A 40 -0.23 -4.89 -8.69
CA MET A 40 0.02 -6.31 -8.45
C MET A 40 -0.69 -7.13 -9.54
N PRO A 41 -0.06 -8.15 -10.14
CA PRO A 41 -0.70 -8.99 -11.14
C PRO A 41 -1.75 -9.91 -10.52
N VAL A 42 -2.78 -10.27 -11.29
CA VAL A 42 -3.77 -11.30 -10.96
C VAL A 42 -3.39 -12.59 -11.69
N ASN A 43 -2.57 -13.42 -11.06
CA ASN A 43 -1.96 -14.64 -11.61
C ASN A 43 -2.03 -15.82 -10.60
N GLU A 44 -1.36 -16.93 -10.88
CA GLU A 44 -1.41 -18.12 -10.02
C GLU A 44 -0.92 -17.89 -8.59
N ASN A 45 -0.05 -16.90 -8.35
CA ASN A 45 0.47 -16.57 -7.02
C ASN A 45 -0.50 -15.69 -6.20
N THR A 46 -1.44 -15.02 -6.87
CA THR A 46 -2.37 -14.06 -6.24
C THR A 46 -3.83 -14.50 -6.32
N LYS A 47 -4.12 -15.62 -6.99
CA LYS A 47 -5.47 -16.17 -7.10
C LYS A 47 -5.83 -17.10 -5.96
N GLN A 48 -7.11 -17.11 -5.63
CA GLN A 48 -7.75 -18.13 -4.80
C GLN A 48 -8.20 -19.32 -5.67
N PRO A 49 -8.54 -20.49 -5.08
CA PRO A 49 -8.84 -21.73 -5.83
C PRO A 49 -9.92 -21.62 -6.93
N MET A 50 -10.84 -20.66 -6.82
CA MET A 50 -11.86 -20.38 -7.85
C MET A 50 -11.38 -19.51 -9.01
N GLY A 51 -10.08 -19.22 -9.09
CA GLY A 51 -9.46 -18.45 -10.17
C GLY A 51 -9.66 -16.93 -10.09
N LEU A 52 -10.22 -16.44 -8.98
CA LEU A 52 -10.38 -15.00 -8.69
C LEU A 52 -9.18 -14.48 -7.89
N LEU A 53 -8.93 -13.17 -7.93
CA LEU A 53 -8.00 -12.52 -7.02
C LEU A 53 -8.33 -12.88 -5.56
N HIS A 54 -7.34 -13.36 -4.83
CA HIS A 54 -7.47 -13.70 -3.42
C HIS A 54 -7.61 -12.43 -2.59
N GLY A 55 -8.63 -12.33 -1.73
CA GLY A 55 -8.86 -11.13 -0.91
C GLY A 55 -7.67 -10.78 -0.01
N GLY A 56 -6.99 -11.79 0.53
CA GLY A 56 -5.73 -11.63 1.25
C GLY A 56 -4.58 -11.04 0.41
N ALA A 57 -4.51 -11.34 -0.90
CA ALA A 57 -3.51 -10.71 -1.77
C ALA A 57 -3.80 -9.21 -1.95
N SER A 58 -5.08 -8.83 -2.05
CA SER A 58 -5.50 -7.41 -1.99
C SER A 58 -5.07 -6.76 -0.68
N CYS A 59 -5.21 -7.44 0.46
CA CYS A 59 -4.75 -6.92 1.74
C CYS A 59 -3.23 -6.71 1.79
N VAL A 60 -2.44 -7.64 1.22
CA VAL A 60 -0.99 -7.46 1.11
C VAL A 60 -0.67 -6.22 0.28
N LEU A 61 -1.24 -6.09 -0.93
CA LEU A 61 -1.04 -4.89 -1.75
C LEU A 61 -1.38 -3.60 -1.00
N ALA A 62 -2.51 -3.58 -0.29
CA ALA A 62 -2.94 -2.42 0.49
C ALA A 62 -2.00 -2.09 1.65
N GLU A 63 -1.57 -3.10 2.42
CA GLU A 63 -0.67 -2.90 3.55
C GLU A 63 0.72 -2.46 3.08
N SER A 64 1.25 -3.02 1.99
CA SER A 64 2.56 -2.64 1.44
C SER A 64 2.56 -1.18 0.98
N VAL A 65 1.53 -0.76 0.21
CA VAL A 65 1.43 0.62 -0.26
C VAL A 65 1.17 1.63 0.86
N ALA A 66 0.31 1.30 1.82
CA ALA A 66 0.01 2.20 2.93
C ALA A 66 1.17 2.28 3.94
N SER A 67 1.85 1.16 4.23
CA SER A 67 3.01 1.15 5.13
C SER A 67 4.16 1.97 4.57
N PHE A 68 4.43 1.86 3.26
CA PHE A 68 5.47 2.68 2.64
C PHE A 68 5.08 4.16 2.63
N ALA A 69 3.83 4.49 2.27
CA ALA A 69 3.34 5.88 2.33
C ALA A 69 3.46 6.46 3.75
N ALA A 70 3.09 5.70 4.78
CA ALA A 70 3.25 6.09 6.18
C ALA A 70 4.71 6.32 6.57
N PHE A 71 5.63 5.47 6.09
CA PHE A 71 7.06 5.62 6.32
C PHE A 71 7.61 6.91 5.70
N LEU A 72 7.14 7.28 4.50
CA LEU A 72 7.55 8.52 3.83
C LEU A 72 7.04 9.79 4.55
N CYS A 73 6.07 9.69 5.45
CA CYS A 73 5.54 10.80 6.25
C CYS A 73 6.27 11.06 7.57
N ILE A 74 7.28 10.25 7.93
CA ILE A 74 8.02 10.38 9.20
C ILE A 74 9.51 10.64 8.98
N ASP A 75 10.20 11.11 10.03
CA ASP A 75 11.66 11.16 10.04
C ASP A 75 12.24 9.75 10.28
N PRO A 76 12.87 9.12 9.28
CA PRO A 76 13.39 7.76 9.41
C PRO A 76 14.58 7.66 10.38
N LYS A 77 15.17 8.78 10.81
CA LYS A 77 16.22 8.80 11.84
C LYS A 77 15.66 8.67 13.25
N LEU A 78 14.38 9.00 13.44
CA LEU A 78 13.74 9.05 14.76
C LEU A 78 12.68 7.96 14.92
N LYS A 79 12.01 7.59 13.83
CA LYS A 79 10.85 6.71 13.87
C LYS A 79 10.91 5.65 12.77
N THR A 80 10.16 4.58 13.00
CA THR A 80 9.82 3.56 12.01
C THR A 80 8.30 3.33 12.02
N VAL A 81 7.80 2.58 11.04
CA VAL A 81 6.38 2.27 10.90
C VAL A 81 6.15 0.78 11.07
N VAL A 82 5.06 0.44 11.76
CA VAL A 82 4.51 -0.92 11.79
C VAL A 82 2.99 -0.86 11.61
N GLY A 83 2.42 -1.86 10.93
CA GLY A 83 0.98 -2.02 10.83
C GLY A 83 0.36 -2.29 12.20
N LEU A 84 -0.73 -1.58 12.53
CA LEU A 84 -1.50 -1.79 13.75
C LEU A 84 -2.81 -2.51 13.48
N ASN A 85 -3.49 -2.13 12.40
CA ASN A 85 -4.77 -2.70 12.01
C ASN A 85 -5.00 -2.50 10.51
N LEU A 86 -5.69 -3.44 9.88
CA LEU A 86 -6.32 -3.25 8.57
C LEU A 86 -7.69 -3.92 8.52
N TYR A 87 -8.61 -3.34 7.75
CA TYR A 87 -9.84 -4.01 7.37
C TYR A 87 -10.16 -3.73 5.90
N ALA A 88 -10.73 -4.72 5.22
CA ALA A 88 -10.99 -4.67 3.79
C ALA A 88 -12.44 -5.04 3.47
N SER A 89 -13.03 -4.33 2.51
CA SER A 89 -14.30 -4.66 1.88
C SER A 89 -14.04 -5.05 0.42
N HIS A 90 -14.24 -6.33 0.08
CA HIS A 90 -14.11 -6.83 -1.28
C HIS A 90 -15.42 -6.61 -2.05
N LEU A 91 -15.41 -5.70 -3.01
CA LEU A 91 -16.62 -5.18 -3.67
C LEU A 91 -16.87 -5.82 -5.03
N LYS A 92 -15.81 -6.12 -5.78
CA LYS A 92 -15.86 -6.76 -7.10
C LYS A 92 -14.77 -7.83 -7.22
N SER A 93 -14.92 -8.69 -8.23
CA SER A 93 -13.96 -9.75 -8.54
C SER A 93 -13.02 -9.35 -9.67
N ALA A 94 -11.75 -9.72 -9.58
CA ALA A 94 -10.77 -9.64 -10.68
C ALA A 94 -10.28 -11.05 -11.04
N LYS A 95 -10.05 -11.32 -12.33
CA LYS A 95 -9.69 -12.67 -12.85
C LYS A 95 -8.33 -12.74 -13.54
N SER A 96 -7.82 -11.60 -14.02
CA SER A 96 -6.59 -11.50 -14.81
C SER A 96 -6.14 -10.04 -14.86
N GLY A 97 -5.00 -9.78 -15.49
CA GLY A 97 -4.46 -8.43 -15.64
C GLY A 97 -3.80 -7.95 -14.36
N TYR A 98 -3.93 -6.65 -14.07
CA TYR A 98 -3.37 -6.02 -12.89
C TYR A 98 -4.47 -5.40 -12.02
N VAL A 99 -4.18 -5.32 -10.72
CA VAL A 99 -4.88 -4.44 -9.80
C VAL A 99 -3.94 -3.36 -9.28
N PHE A 100 -4.49 -2.19 -8.98
CA PHE A 100 -3.76 -0.99 -8.59
C PHE A 100 -4.24 -0.50 -7.23
N GLY A 101 -3.36 -0.54 -6.23
CA GLY A 101 -3.62 0.00 -4.90
C GLY A 101 -3.13 1.44 -4.81
N THR A 102 -4.01 2.37 -4.45
CA THR A 102 -3.67 3.79 -4.22
C THR A 102 -3.96 4.17 -2.78
N ALA A 103 -2.92 4.42 -1.98
CA ALA A 103 -3.05 4.86 -0.59
C ALA A 103 -3.15 6.38 -0.48
N ARG A 104 -4.15 6.88 0.23
CA ARG A 104 -4.33 8.29 0.59
C ARG A 104 -4.52 8.45 2.09
N PRO A 105 -3.95 9.49 2.73
CA PRO A 105 -4.10 9.65 4.16
C PRO A 105 -5.51 10.14 4.50
N LYS A 106 -6.11 9.54 5.53
CA LYS A 106 -7.28 10.07 6.24
C LYS A 106 -6.87 10.84 7.49
N HIS A 107 -5.74 10.46 8.10
CA HIS A 107 -5.16 11.12 9.26
C HIS A 107 -3.65 10.90 9.30
N ILE A 108 -2.87 11.93 9.62
CA ILE A 108 -1.43 11.81 9.92
C ILE A 108 -1.17 12.51 11.26
N GLY A 109 -0.87 11.71 12.27
CA GLY A 109 -0.56 12.18 13.62
C GLY A 109 0.88 11.86 14.03
N LYS A 110 1.21 12.22 15.28
CA LYS A 110 2.54 12.00 15.86
C LYS A 110 2.87 10.52 16.09
N SER A 111 1.87 9.74 16.50
CA SER A 111 2.03 8.34 16.91
C SER A 111 1.36 7.35 15.97
N THR A 112 0.41 7.79 15.16
CA THR A 112 -0.32 6.94 14.21
C THR A 112 -0.67 7.71 12.94
N SER A 113 -0.93 6.98 11.87
CA SER A 113 -1.59 7.47 10.66
C SER A 113 -2.67 6.50 10.22
N VAL A 114 -3.70 7.01 9.56
CA VAL A 114 -4.80 6.22 8.98
C VAL A 114 -4.83 6.48 7.48
N TRP A 115 -4.90 5.42 6.70
CA TRP A 115 -4.82 5.43 5.25
C TRP A 115 -6.02 4.71 4.66
N GLU A 116 -6.61 5.31 3.64
CA GLU A 116 -7.62 4.67 2.79
C GLU A 116 -6.92 4.22 1.51
N ILE A 117 -7.14 2.97 1.14
CA ILE A 117 -6.56 2.35 -0.04
C ILE A 117 -7.68 1.85 -0.93
N GLU A 118 -7.75 2.44 -2.12
CA GLU A 118 -8.60 1.96 -3.19
C GLU A 118 -7.80 1.02 -4.07
N ILE A 119 -8.27 -0.22 -4.21
CA ILE A 119 -7.74 -1.20 -5.16
C ILE A 119 -8.67 -1.25 -6.36
N THR A 120 -8.17 -0.87 -7.52
CA THR A 120 -8.91 -0.85 -8.80
C THR A 120 -8.33 -1.85 -9.80
N ASN A 121 -9.10 -2.23 -10.82
CA ASN A 121 -8.58 -2.97 -11.98
C ASN A 121 -8.13 -2.01 -13.10
N GLU A 122 -7.74 -2.55 -14.25
CA GLU A 122 -7.33 -1.78 -15.44
C GLU A 122 -8.46 -0.94 -16.06
N GLU A 123 -9.72 -1.26 -15.76
CA GLU A 123 -10.90 -0.51 -16.17
C GLU A 123 -11.31 0.55 -15.12
N GLU A 124 -10.46 0.81 -14.13
CA GLU A 124 -10.69 1.75 -13.01
C GLU A 124 -11.88 1.36 -12.11
N GLU A 125 -12.36 0.13 -12.20
CA GLU A 125 -13.41 -0.35 -11.32
C GLU A 125 -12.87 -0.67 -9.93
N LEU A 126 -13.55 -0.17 -8.89
CA LEU A 126 -13.19 -0.46 -7.50
C LEU A 126 -13.42 -1.95 -7.15
N ILE A 127 -12.32 -2.66 -6.88
CA ILE A 127 -12.26 -4.08 -6.54
C ILE A 127 -12.32 -4.27 -5.03
N THR A 128 -11.51 -3.53 -4.28
CA THR A 128 -11.44 -3.62 -2.81
C THR A 128 -11.18 -2.23 -2.24
N LEU A 129 -11.89 -1.89 -1.17
CA LEU A 129 -11.61 -0.73 -0.34
C LEU A 129 -11.00 -1.20 0.97
N VAL A 130 -9.88 -0.59 1.37
CA VAL A 130 -9.16 -0.94 2.60
C VAL A 130 -8.93 0.31 3.44
N GLU A 131 -9.03 0.19 4.75
CA GLU A 131 -8.46 1.16 5.68
C GLU A 131 -7.34 0.50 6.47
N PHE A 132 -6.22 1.19 6.59
CA PHE A 132 -5.02 0.74 7.29
C PHE A 132 -4.61 1.77 8.33
N THR A 133 -4.28 1.31 9.54
CA THR A 133 -3.69 2.13 10.59
C THR A 133 -2.23 1.75 10.79
N ALA A 134 -1.35 2.73 10.62
CA ALA A 134 0.08 2.61 10.90
C ALA A 134 0.41 3.19 12.28
N MET A 135 1.29 2.54 13.02
CA MET A 135 1.92 3.08 14.22
C MET A 135 3.30 3.66 13.88
N HIS A 136 3.55 4.89 14.32
CA HIS A 136 4.84 5.58 14.19
C HIS A 136 5.68 5.36 15.45
N LYS A 137 6.45 4.27 15.45
CA LYS A 137 7.24 3.80 16.59
C LYS A 137 8.58 4.51 16.67
N ASP A 138 8.95 5.00 17.85
CA ASP A 138 10.27 5.62 18.06
C ASP A 138 11.38 4.56 17.97
N ILE A 139 12.46 4.88 17.25
CA ILE A 139 13.67 4.06 17.20
C ILE A 139 14.51 4.43 18.42
N LYS A 140 14.60 3.53 19.40
CA LYS A 140 15.54 3.70 20.52
C LYS A 140 16.96 3.58 19.97
N LYS A 141 17.80 4.59 20.24
CA LYS A 141 19.25 4.47 20.08
C LYS A 141 19.83 3.52 21.10
#